data_AF-A0AA38MKP1-F1
#
_entry.id   AF-A0AA38MKP1-F1
#
_cell.length_a   1.000
_cell.length_b   1.000
_cell.length_c   1.000
_cell.angle_alpha   90.00
_cell.angle_beta   90.00
_cell.angle_gamma   90.00
#
_symmetry.space_group_name_H-M   'P 1'
#
loop_
_entity.id
_entity.type
_entity.pdbx_description
1 polymer ?
#
loop_
_entity_poly.entity_id
_entity_poly.type
_entity_poly.pdbx_seq_one_letter_code
_entity_poly.pdbx_strand_id
1 'polypeptide(L)'
;MDVLCGICKKTTPNNDKIICDSCKKPYHSACTGLSRQEIQCMRVASRKLHFFCENCDISTILNSLYATVTKLQTEVDLLKANAKEVQVPHTLSILRNLCKNSKNVIVGLLI
;
A
#
# COMPACT_ATOMS: atom_id res chain seq x y z
N MET A 1 -30.11 -7.22 -23.21
CA MET A 1 -30.36 -7.52 -21.79
C MET A 1 -30.53 -6.21 -21.05
N ASP A 2 -31.70 -6.01 -20.46
CA ASP A 2 -31.96 -4.84 -19.63
C ASP A 2 -31.17 -4.97 -18.33
N VAL A 3 -30.42 -3.92 -17.96
CA VAL A 3 -29.62 -3.95 -16.73
C VAL A 3 -30.37 -3.22 -15.63
N LEU A 4 -30.61 -3.91 -14.50
CA LEU A 4 -31.36 -3.38 -13.38
C LEU A 4 -30.50 -2.55 -12.44
N CYS A 5 -31.08 -1.47 -11.91
CA CYS A 5 -30.45 -0.65 -10.89
C CYS A 5 -30.23 -1.45 -9.61
N GLY A 6 -29.04 -1.33 -9.02
CA GLY A 6 -28.71 -2.02 -7.77
C GLY A 6 -29.54 -1.60 -6.56
N ILE A 7 -30.19 -0.42 -6.59
CA ILE A 7 -31.04 0.12 -5.49
C ILE A 7 -32.51 -0.15 -5.77
N CYS A 8 -33.11 0.51 -6.77
CA CYS A 8 -34.56 0.45 -6.99
C CYS A 8 -35.04 -0.76 -7.79
N LYS A 9 -34.10 -1.59 -8.30
CA LYS A 9 -34.35 -2.79 -9.11
C LYS A 9 -35.12 -2.55 -10.42
N LYS A 10 -35.29 -1.29 -10.85
CA LYS A 10 -35.87 -0.91 -12.15
C LYS A 10 -34.78 -0.86 -13.23
N THR A 11 -35.19 -0.93 -14.49
CA THR A 11 -34.29 -0.84 -15.65
C THR A 11 -33.51 0.46 -15.66
N THR A 12 -32.20 0.36 -15.91
CA THR A 12 -31.26 1.49 -15.96
C THR A 12 -30.99 1.84 -17.42
N PRO A 13 -31.54 2.95 -17.96
CA PRO A 13 -31.20 3.38 -19.32
C PRO A 13 -29.72 3.75 -19.41
N ASN A 14 -29.11 3.50 -20.57
CA ASN A 14 -27.66 3.64 -20.74
C ASN A 14 -27.10 5.04 -20.42
N ASN A 15 -27.89 6.09 -20.64
CA ASN A 15 -27.43 7.48 -20.54
C ASN A 15 -27.42 8.04 -19.12
N ASP A 16 -28.00 7.34 -18.15
CA ASP A 16 -28.16 7.87 -16.79
C ASP A 16 -27.77 6.86 -15.69
N LYS A 17 -26.79 6.02 -16.01
CA LYS A 17 -26.24 5.04 -15.07
C LYS A 17 -24.86 5.44 -14.56
N ILE A 18 -24.67 5.27 -13.26
CA ILE A 18 -23.37 5.24 -12.59
C ILE A 18 -23.03 3.79 -12.27
N ILE A 19 -21.80 3.37 -12.52
CA ILE A 19 -21.36 1.98 -12.29
C ILE A 19 -20.49 1.94 -11.04
N CYS A 20 -20.83 1.04 -10.10
CA CYS A 20 -19.99 0.78 -8.94
C CYS A 20 -18.64 0.20 -9.38
N ASP A 21 -17.55 0.83 -8.97
CA ASP A 21 -16.21 0.42 -9.38
C ASP A 21 -15.78 -0.92 -8.76
N SER A 22 -16.43 -1.35 -7.68
CA SER A 22 -16.21 -2.67 -7.05
C SER A 22 -17.07 -3.77 -7.69
N CYS A 23 -18.39 -3.77 -7.47
CA CYS A 23 -19.25 -4.86 -7.96
C CYS A 23 -19.69 -4.75 -9.43
N LYS A 24 -19.32 -3.67 -10.13
CA LYS A 24 -19.68 -3.40 -11.53
C LYS A 24 -21.19 -3.32 -11.83
N LYS A 25 -22.05 -3.31 -10.81
CA LYS A 25 -23.49 -3.12 -10.98
C LYS A 25 -23.81 -1.66 -11.35
N PRO A 26 -24.82 -1.40 -12.20
CA PRO A 26 -25.26 -0.05 -12.50
C PRO A 26 -26.29 0.46 -11.49
N TYR A 27 -26.35 1.77 -11.37
CA TYR A 27 -27.25 2.50 -10.50
C TYR A 27 -27.77 3.72 -11.26
N HIS A 28 -29.05 4.08 -11.13
CA HIS A 28 -29.51 5.37 -11.64
C HIS A 28 -28.77 6.48 -10.89
N SER A 29 -28.35 7.53 -11.60
CA SER A 29 -27.73 8.71 -10.97
C SER A 29 -28.60 9.29 -9.85
N ALA A 30 -29.92 9.28 -10.02
CA ALA A 30 -30.88 9.74 -9.01
C ALA A 30 -30.99 8.81 -7.79
N CYS A 31 -30.67 7.52 -7.95
CA CYS A 31 -30.71 6.56 -6.84
C CYS A 31 -29.44 6.59 -5.98
N THR A 32 -28.31 7.11 -6.49
CA THR A 32 -27.04 7.09 -5.75
C THR A 32 -26.91 8.19 -4.70
N GLY A 33 -27.85 9.15 -4.66
CA GLY A 33 -27.76 10.31 -3.77
C GLY A 33 -26.67 11.31 -4.12
N LEU A 34 -25.98 11.13 -5.26
CA LEU A 34 -24.96 12.04 -5.74
C LEU A 34 -25.61 13.33 -6.27
N SER A 35 -24.98 14.47 -5.99
CA SER A 35 -25.32 15.75 -6.60
C SER A 35 -25.06 15.75 -8.10
N ARG A 36 -25.64 16.72 -8.82
CA ARG A 36 -25.43 16.88 -10.27
C ARG A 36 -23.95 17.11 -10.60
N GLN A 37 -23.24 17.87 -9.76
CA GLN A 37 -21.82 18.15 -9.92
C GLN A 37 -20.98 16.87 -9.76
N GLU A 38 -21.28 16.06 -8.75
CA GLU A 38 -20.60 14.77 -8.56
C GLU A 38 -20.87 13.81 -9.71
N ILE A 39 -22.12 13.71 -10.17
CA ILE A 39 -22.48 12.90 -11.35
C ILE A 39 -21.68 13.34 -12.58
N GLN A 40 -21.51 14.66 -12.78
CA GLN A 40 -20.71 15.18 -13.89
C GLN A 40 -19.23 14.78 -13.76
N CYS A 41 -18.65 14.87 -12.57
CA CYS A 41 -17.29 14.38 -12.30
C CYS A 41 -17.16 12.87 -12.58
N MET A 42 -18.18 12.08 -12.24
CA MET A 42 -18.20 10.64 -12.48
C MET A 42 -18.32 10.25 -13.96
N ARG A 43 -18.73 11.16 -14.85
CA ARG A 43 -18.83 10.93 -16.30
C ARG A 43 -17.54 11.24 -17.06
N VAL A 44 -16.54 11.82 -16.41
CA VAL A 44 -15.23 12.09 -17.03
C VAL A 44 -14.51 10.75 -17.28
N ALA A 45 -14.13 10.48 -18.54
CA ALA A 45 -13.55 9.20 -18.94
C ALA A 45 -12.25 8.85 -18.20
N SER A 46 -11.46 9.85 -17.83
CA SER A 46 -10.21 9.73 -17.05
C SER A 46 -10.39 10.15 -15.58
N ARG A 47 -11.58 9.89 -15.01
CA ARG A 47 -11.85 10.21 -13.60
C ARG A 47 -10.89 9.48 -12.66
N LYS A 48 -10.39 10.21 -11.66
CA LYS A 48 -9.67 9.65 -10.50
C LYS A 48 -10.60 9.26 -9.36
N LEU A 49 -11.81 9.83 -9.36
CA LEU A 49 -12.82 9.57 -8.34
C LEU A 49 -13.45 8.20 -8.59
N HIS A 50 -13.63 7.42 -7.54
CA HIS A 50 -14.32 6.13 -7.57
C HIS A 50 -15.70 6.24 -6.94
N PHE A 51 -16.67 5.54 -7.51
CA PHE A 51 -17.98 5.36 -6.92
C PHE A 51 -18.11 3.94 -6.41
N PHE A 52 -18.43 3.82 -5.13
CA PHE A 52 -18.78 2.57 -4.49
C PHE A 52 -20.21 2.68 -3.99
N CYS A 53 -21.04 1.68 -4.30
CA CYS A 53 -22.38 1.63 -3.72
C CYS A 53 -22.30 1.29 -2.23
N GLU A 54 -23.39 1.55 -1.49
CA GLU A 54 -23.47 1.28 -0.05
C GLU A 54 -23.16 -0.18 0.33
N ASN A 55 -23.44 -1.14 -0.58
CA ASN A 55 -23.12 -2.55 -0.37
C ASN A 55 -21.66 -2.90 -0.66
N CYS A 56 -20.95 -2.06 -1.42
CA CYS A 56 -19.53 -2.21 -1.71
C CYS A 56 -18.77 -1.31 -0.74
N ASP A 57 -18.67 -1.78 0.49
CA ASP A 57 -18.07 -1.03 1.58
C ASP A 57 -16.60 -0.66 1.28
N ILE A 58 -16.30 0.65 1.30
CA ILE A 58 -14.94 1.22 1.21
C ILE A 58 -14.04 0.66 2.30
N SER A 59 -14.61 0.26 3.45
CA SER A 59 -13.89 -0.41 4.53
C SER A 59 -13.13 -1.62 4.04
N THR A 60 -13.63 -2.34 3.04
CA THR A 60 -12.91 -3.53 2.50
C THR A 60 -11.60 -3.13 1.82
N ILE A 61 -11.60 -2.02 1.08
CA ILE A 61 -10.40 -1.48 0.42
C ILE A 61 -9.48 -0.83 1.46
N LEU A 62 -10.03 -0.06 2.40
CA LEU A 62 -9.25 0.54 3.47
C LEU A 62 -8.60 -0.52 4.37
N ASN A 63 -9.30 -1.60 4.67
CA ASN A 63 -8.78 -2.71 5.47
C ASN A 63 -7.66 -3.44 4.73
N SER A 64 -7.78 -3.67 3.42
CA SER A 64 -6.72 -4.28 2.63
C SER A 64 -5.49 -3.37 2.53
N LEU A 65 -5.70 -2.06 2.38
CA LEU A 65 -4.63 -1.07 2.38
C LEU A 65 -3.94 -1.00 3.74
N TYR A 66 -4.70 -0.97 4.83
CA TYR A 66 -4.20 -0.96 6.20
C TYR A 66 -3.38 -2.23 6.51
N ALA A 67 -3.86 -3.40 6.10
CA ALA A 67 -3.12 -4.65 6.22
C ALA A 67 -1.78 -4.60 5.47
N THR A 68 -1.78 -4.03 4.25
CA THR A 68 -0.56 -3.86 3.45
C THR A 68 0.45 -2.93 4.11
N VAL A 69 -0.02 -1.77 4.60
CA VAL A 69 0.83 -0.80 5.31
C VAL A 69 1.42 -1.43 6.58
N THR A 70 0.61 -2.17 7.34
CA THR A 70 1.07 -2.85 8.58
C THR A 70 2.12 -3.92 8.28
N LYS A 71 1.94 -4.68 7.18
CA LYS A 71 2.92 -5.68 6.73
C LYS A 71 4.24 -5.01 6.35
N LEU A 72 4.19 -3.95 5.55
CA LEU A 72 5.39 -3.20 5.14
C LEU A 72 6.11 -2.58 6.33
N GLN A 73 5.36 -2.03 7.29
CA GLN A 73 5.93 -1.49 8.52
C GLN A 73 6.69 -2.57 9.30
N THR A 74 6.09 -3.75 9.46
CA THR A 74 6.74 -4.91 10.10
C THR A 74 8.03 -5.32 9.38
N GLU A 75 8.00 -5.42 8.05
CA GLU A 75 9.19 -5.77 7.25
C GLU A 75 10.31 -4.74 7.41
N VAL A 76 9.98 -3.44 7.39
CA VAL A 76 10.93 -2.35 7.63
C VAL A 76 11.55 -2.46 9.03
N ASP A 77 10.76 -2.76 10.05
CA ASP A 77 11.24 -2.85 11.42
C ASP A 77 12.13 -4.10 11.63
N LEU A 78 11.81 -5.22 10.98
CA LEU A 78 12.67 -6.41 10.93
C LEU A 78 14.00 -6.13 10.21
N LEU A 79 13.95 -5.47 9.06
CA LEU A 79 15.16 -5.10 8.32
C LEU A 79 16.05 -4.16 9.14
N LYS A 80 15.47 -3.19 9.86
CA LYS A 80 16.20 -2.31 10.78
C LYS A 80 16.80 -3.08 11.95
N ALA A 81 16.11 -4.05 12.51
CA ALA A 81 16.64 -4.90 13.58
C ALA A 81 17.84 -5.73 13.09
N ASN A 82 17.69 -6.40 11.95
CA ASN A 82 18.75 -7.21 11.35
C ASN A 82 19.96 -6.35 10.94
N ALA A 83 19.73 -5.15 10.42
CA ALA A 83 20.82 -4.21 10.09
C ALA A 83 21.59 -3.74 11.33
N LYS A 84 20.97 -3.68 12.51
CA LYS A 84 21.67 -3.39 13.78
C LYS A 84 22.54 -4.56 14.24
N GLU A 85 22.18 -5.80 13.90
CA GLU A 85 23.00 -6.98 14.18
C GLU A 85 24.19 -7.13 13.21
N VAL A 86 24.13 -6.49 12.03
CA VAL A 86 25.31 -6.30 11.16
C VAL A 86 26.16 -5.12 11.67
N GLN A 87 26.51 -5.13 12.96
CA GLN A 87 27.70 -4.42 13.42
C GLN A 87 28.92 -5.29 13.12
N VAL A 88 29.57 -5.02 11.99
CA VAL A 88 30.97 -5.36 11.78
C VAL A 88 31.78 -4.65 12.88
N PRO A 89 32.30 -5.36 13.91
CA PRO A 89 33.76 -5.32 14.07
C PRO A 89 34.39 -6.53 14.80
N HIS A 90 33.93 -7.78 14.65
CA HIS A 90 34.75 -8.88 15.18
C HIS A 90 36.00 -9.15 14.32
N THR A 91 35.95 -8.89 13.01
CA THR A 91 37.13 -8.98 12.13
C THR A 91 38.08 -7.79 12.27
N LEU A 92 37.55 -6.57 12.52
CA LEU A 92 38.38 -5.38 12.75
C LEU A 92 39.10 -5.40 14.11
N SER A 93 38.51 -5.98 15.15
CA SER A 93 39.17 -6.14 16.45
C SER A 93 40.32 -7.15 16.37
N ILE A 94 40.15 -8.25 15.64
CA ILE A 94 41.19 -9.24 15.39
C ILE A 94 42.34 -8.63 14.56
N LEU A 95 42.05 -7.93 13.46
CA LEU A 95 43.07 -7.27 12.64
C LEU A 95 43.85 -6.21 13.44
N ARG A 96 43.18 -5.44 14.30
CA ARG A 96 43.82 -4.44 15.16
C ARG A 96 44.76 -5.09 16.19
N ASN A 97 44.44 -6.28 16.69
CA ASN A 97 45.30 -7.01 17.63
C ASN A 97 46.49 -7.68 16.93
N LEU A 98 46.30 -8.19 15.70
CA LEU A 98 47.39 -8.73 14.88
C LEU A 98 48.41 -7.65 14.49
N CYS A 99 47.97 -6.44 14.15
CA CYS A 99 48.86 -5.30 13.87
C CYS A 99 49.58 -4.74 15.11
N LYS A 100 49.07 -4.96 16.33
CA LYS A 100 49.77 -4.58 17.57
C LYS A 100 50.87 -5.59 17.93
N ASN A 101 50.63 -6.87 17.69
CA ASN A 101 51.60 -7.93 17.97
C ASN A 101 52.79 -7.90 17.00
N SER A 102 52.61 -7.52 15.73
CA SER A 102 53.73 -7.40 14.79
C SER A 102 54.72 -6.29 15.13
N LYS A 103 54.28 -5.22 15.82
CA LYS A 103 55.18 -4.14 16.28
C LYS A 103 56.07 -4.55 17.46
N ASN A 104 55.59 -5.45 18.31
CA ASN A 104 56.37 -5.92 19.46
C ASN A 104 57.43 -6.97 19.08
N VAL A 105 57.22 -7.72 17.99
CA VAL A 105 58.21 -8.71 17.52
C VAL A 105 59.45 -8.03 16.91
N ILE A 106 59.30 -6.85 16.30
CA ILE A 106 60.43 -6.13 15.68
C ILE A 106 61.31 -5.43 16.73
N VAL A 107 60.75 -5.01 17.87
CA VAL A 107 61.50 -4.33 18.94
C VAL A 107 62.30 -5.32 19.81
N GLY A 108 61.86 -6.59 19.91
CA GLY A 108 62.57 -7.64 20.66
C GLY A 108 63.77 -8.29 19.95
N LEU A 109 64.05 -7.91 18.69
CA LEU A 109 65.15 -8.44 17.87
C LEU A 109 66.33 -7.45 17.73
N LEU A 110 66.27 -6.29 18.43
CA LEU A 110 67.24 -5.19 18.36
C LEU A 110 67.89 -4.84 19.72
N ILE A 111 67.84 -5.74 20.71
CA ILE A 111 68.55 -5.60 22.00
C ILE A 111 69.52 -6.77 22.15
#